data_AF-A0AAJ6AYP2-F1
#
_entry.id   AF-A0AAJ6AYP2-F1
#
_cell.length_a   1.000
_cell.length_b   1.000
_cell.length_c   1.000
_cell.angle_alpha   90.00
_cell.angle_beta   90.00
_cell.angle_gamma   90.00
#
_symmetry.space_group_name_H-M   'P 1'
#
loop_
_entity.id
_entity.type
_entity.pdbx_description
1 polymer ?
#
loop_
_entity_poly.entity_id
_entity_poly.type
_entity_poly.pdbx_seq_one_letter_code
_entity_poly.pdbx_strand_id
1 'polypeptide(L)'
;MTTTTTGHQRPGSAEHSARLAAPPASAYELVADVTRWPLLFTPCLHAEVLESGPGTERVRLWALTGEQVRGWTSRRTLDSEGLRVGFRQEDSAPPLAAMGGEWRFTEEGEDTRAVLAHDWTLTEPGAAPHRWVTETLDRNSTAEIGAVTAWAARTHAAGGADALLYSFTDSLDIAAPAPDVYAFLDAADQWPARLPHVSRVAFTTTPATPLTAGAEVQHLEMETRADDGTRHLTRSIRLGFAGRLLVYKQTTLPAPLLGHAGSWALEPLPGGGTRVTARHRVALDPDAVTERFGAGTTLAAARDTVRALLGGNSRRTLEAARAHTEAAGER
;
A
#
# COMPACT_ATOMS: atom_id res chain seq x y z
N MET A 1 13.57 -41.11 36.23
CA MET A 1 14.03 -40.17 35.20
C MET A 1 13.07 -40.25 34.04
N THR A 2 12.10 -39.34 34.01
CA THR A 2 11.08 -39.25 32.96
C THR A 2 11.68 -38.47 31.81
N THR A 3 12.03 -39.17 30.74
CA THR A 3 12.47 -38.58 29.47
C THR A 3 11.27 -37.91 28.81
N THR A 4 11.14 -36.60 28.99
CA THR A 4 10.22 -35.77 28.22
C THR A 4 10.71 -35.77 26.77
N THR A 5 10.06 -36.55 25.93
CA THR A 5 10.25 -36.50 24.47
C THR A 5 9.61 -35.19 24.01
N THR A 6 10.42 -34.15 23.82
CA THR A 6 10.04 -32.94 23.09
C THR A 6 9.79 -33.35 21.64
N GLY A 7 8.53 -33.67 21.34
CA GLY A 7 8.09 -33.89 19.97
C GLY A 7 8.40 -32.64 19.15
N HIS A 8 9.38 -32.72 18.25
CA HIS A 8 9.61 -31.69 17.24
C HIS A 8 8.38 -31.66 16.34
N GLN A 9 7.55 -30.63 16.52
CA GLN A 9 6.40 -30.36 15.67
C GLN A 9 6.90 -30.12 14.25
N ARG A 10 6.32 -30.81 13.26
CA ARG A 10 6.61 -30.50 11.86
C ARG A 10 6.02 -29.13 11.53
N PRO A 11 6.79 -28.20 10.95
CA PRO A 11 6.24 -26.95 10.45
C PRO A 11 5.18 -27.24 9.39
N GLY A 12 4.11 -26.45 9.39
CA GLY A 12 3.17 -26.43 8.27
C GLY A 12 3.87 -25.85 7.04
N SER A 13 3.50 -26.31 5.86
CA SER A 13 3.99 -25.76 4.60
C SER A 13 2.91 -25.81 3.53
N ALA A 14 2.98 -24.87 2.59
CA ALA A 14 2.10 -24.80 1.43
C ALA A 14 2.85 -24.19 0.25
N GLU A 15 2.54 -24.62 -0.95
CA GLU A 15 3.05 -24.01 -2.18
C GLU A 15 1.91 -23.75 -3.15
N HIS A 16 1.91 -22.54 -3.72
CA HIS A 16 1.00 -22.12 -4.77
C HIS A 16 1.83 -21.78 -6.00
N SER A 17 1.34 -22.16 -7.18
CA SER A 17 2.06 -21.85 -8.42
C SER A 17 1.12 -21.44 -9.54
N ALA A 18 1.61 -20.59 -10.43
CA ALA A 18 0.88 -20.10 -11.59
C ALA A 18 1.85 -19.92 -12.77
N ARG A 19 1.28 -19.94 -13.98
CA ARG A 19 1.98 -19.54 -15.21
C ARG A 19 1.65 -18.09 -15.51
N LEU A 20 2.66 -17.31 -15.90
CA LEU A 20 2.52 -15.92 -16.27
C LEU A 20 3.18 -15.63 -17.62
N ALA A 21 2.48 -14.87 -18.46
CA ALA A 21 2.90 -14.48 -19.81
C ALA A 21 3.77 -13.22 -19.77
N ALA A 22 4.89 -13.31 -19.07
CA ALA A 22 5.91 -12.27 -18.98
C ALA A 22 7.26 -12.89 -18.59
N PRO A 23 8.40 -12.21 -18.84
CA PRO A 23 9.70 -12.69 -18.41
C PRO A 23 9.81 -12.85 -16.87
N PRO A 24 10.57 -13.83 -16.36
CA PRO A 24 10.74 -14.04 -14.92
C PRO A 24 11.21 -12.81 -14.15
N ALA A 25 12.13 -12.03 -14.75
CA ALA A 25 12.65 -10.80 -14.18
C ALA A 25 11.56 -9.75 -13.93
N SER A 26 10.57 -9.62 -14.82
CA SER A 26 9.49 -8.65 -14.65
C SER A 26 8.59 -9.00 -13.46
N ALA A 27 8.32 -10.29 -13.22
CA ALA A 27 7.57 -10.74 -12.05
C ALA A 27 8.39 -10.57 -10.76
N TYR A 28 9.69 -10.89 -10.82
CA TYR A 28 10.62 -10.68 -9.71
C TYR A 28 10.65 -9.22 -9.26
N GLU A 29 10.81 -8.27 -10.18
CA GLU A 29 10.90 -6.83 -9.87
C GLU A 29 9.65 -6.31 -9.14
N LEU A 30 8.46 -6.77 -9.55
CA LEU A 30 7.19 -6.40 -8.91
C LEU A 30 7.12 -6.88 -7.45
N VAL A 31 7.62 -8.08 -7.17
CA VAL A 31 7.66 -8.61 -5.81
C VAL A 31 8.80 -7.97 -5.02
N ALA A 32 9.98 -7.76 -5.63
CA ALA A 32 11.14 -7.17 -4.97
C ALA A 32 10.85 -5.77 -4.44
N ASP A 33 10.21 -4.89 -5.22
CA ASP A 33 9.90 -3.52 -4.81
C ASP A 33 8.62 -3.42 -3.96
N VAL A 34 8.78 -3.60 -2.64
CA VAL A 34 7.68 -3.43 -1.67
C VAL A 34 7.05 -2.04 -1.70
N THR A 35 7.75 -1.01 -2.16
CA THR A 35 7.22 0.35 -2.13
C THR A 35 6.08 0.56 -3.13
N ARG A 36 5.94 -0.35 -4.11
CA ARG A 36 4.84 -0.41 -5.09
C ARG A 36 3.69 -1.30 -4.64
N TRP A 37 3.87 -2.16 -3.63
CA TRP A 37 2.86 -3.13 -3.19
C TRP A 37 1.48 -2.54 -2.87
N PRO A 38 1.35 -1.32 -2.31
CA PRO A 38 0.03 -0.71 -2.13
C PRO A 38 -0.77 -0.52 -3.43
N LEU A 39 -0.10 -0.46 -4.59
CA LEU A 39 -0.75 -0.45 -5.90
C LEU A 39 -1.05 -1.87 -6.41
N LEU A 40 -0.17 -2.82 -6.11
CA LEU A 40 -0.20 -4.15 -6.70
C LEU A 40 -1.16 -5.10 -5.98
N PHE A 41 -1.11 -5.11 -4.66
CA PHE A 41 -1.82 -6.05 -3.81
C PHE A 41 -2.97 -5.34 -3.11
N THR A 42 -4.21 -5.72 -3.42
CA THR A 42 -5.43 -5.14 -2.83
C THR A 42 -5.36 -5.02 -1.30
N PRO A 43 -4.91 -6.02 -0.54
CA PRO A 43 -4.85 -5.92 0.91
C PRO A 43 -3.75 -4.98 1.43
N CYS A 44 -2.64 -4.80 0.71
CA CYS A 44 -1.52 -3.98 1.15
C CYS A 44 -1.91 -2.49 1.14
N LEU A 45 -1.87 -1.85 2.31
CA LEU A 45 -2.20 -0.44 2.50
C LEU A 45 -0.95 0.44 2.45
N HIS A 46 0.15 -0.04 3.04
CA HIS A 46 1.41 0.68 3.11
C HIS A 46 2.60 -0.27 3.28
N ALA A 47 3.76 0.17 2.82
CA ALA A 47 5.02 -0.53 2.97
C ALA A 47 6.18 0.46 3.13
N GLU A 48 7.07 0.18 4.06
CA GLU A 48 8.29 0.97 4.32
C GLU A 48 9.50 0.04 4.37
N VAL A 49 10.58 0.45 3.71
CA VAL A 49 11.90 -0.17 3.89
C VAL A 49 12.54 0.49 5.12
N LEU A 50 12.77 -0.29 6.16
CA LEU A 50 13.39 0.16 7.41
C LEU A 50 14.92 0.10 7.33
N GLU A 51 15.43 -0.99 6.76
CA GLU A 51 16.86 -1.25 6.58
C GLU A 51 17.05 -1.90 5.22
N SER A 52 18.11 -1.50 4.51
CA SER A 52 18.50 -2.10 3.24
C SER A 52 20.00 -2.42 3.26
N GLY A 53 20.36 -3.59 2.76
CA GLY A 53 21.73 -4.07 2.65
C GLY A 53 21.91 -4.96 1.41
N PRO A 54 23.13 -5.46 1.16
CA PRO A 54 23.38 -6.34 0.02
C PRO A 54 22.49 -7.59 0.08
N GLY A 55 21.58 -7.74 -0.89
CA GLY A 55 20.66 -8.87 -1.01
C GLY A 55 19.71 -9.06 0.17
N THR A 56 19.57 -8.08 1.06
CA THR A 56 18.70 -8.19 2.24
C THR A 56 18.02 -6.87 2.55
N GLU A 57 16.81 -6.96 3.09
CA GLU A 57 16.12 -5.79 3.59
C GLU A 57 15.19 -6.15 4.76
N ARG A 58 14.87 -5.15 5.55
CA ARG A 58 13.88 -5.23 6.61
C ARG A 58 12.78 -4.24 6.29
N VAL A 59 11.55 -4.73 6.19
CA VAL A 59 10.40 -3.94 5.74
C VAL A 59 9.31 -3.95 6.79
N ARG A 60 8.56 -2.86 6.89
CA ARG A 60 7.31 -2.80 7.63
C ARG A 60 6.15 -2.72 6.67
N LEU A 61 5.14 -3.55 6.90
CA LEU A 61 3.96 -3.67 6.06
C LEU A 61 2.72 -3.39 6.90
N TRP A 62 1.73 -2.76 6.26
CA TRP A 62 0.37 -2.66 6.78
C TRP A 62 -0.59 -3.19 5.73
N ALA A 63 -1.47 -4.10 6.13
CA ALA A 63 -2.44 -4.69 5.22
C ALA A 63 -3.76 -5.00 5.93
N LEU A 64 -4.81 -5.13 5.12
CA LEU A 64 -6.07 -5.75 5.54
C LEU A 64 -5.91 -7.27 5.67
N THR A 65 -6.22 -7.80 6.84
CA THR A 65 -6.31 -9.23 7.12
C THR A 65 -7.75 -9.55 7.52
N GLY A 66 -8.55 -10.04 6.58
CA GLY A 66 -10.01 -10.00 6.73
C GLY A 66 -10.49 -8.55 6.77
N GLU A 67 -11.21 -8.18 7.82
CA GLU A 67 -11.74 -6.82 8.01
C GLU A 67 -10.82 -5.92 8.87
N GLN A 68 -9.76 -6.47 9.45
CA GLN A 68 -8.87 -5.74 10.35
C GLN A 68 -7.60 -5.30 9.64
N VAL A 69 -7.12 -4.10 9.94
CA VAL A 69 -5.77 -3.68 9.55
C VAL A 69 -4.76 -4.25 10.54
N ARG A 70 -3.66 -4.81 10.01
CA ARG A 70 -2.51 -5.27 10.79
C ARG A 70 -1.24 -4.66 10.25
N GLY A 71 -0.30 -4.39 11.15
CA GLY A 71 1.06 -3.99 10.84
C GLY A 71 2.07 -5.02 11.34
N TRP A 72 3.09 -5.34 10.55
CA TRP A 72 4.16 -6.26 10.95
C TRP A 72 5.48 -5.94 10.26
N THR A 73 6.57 -6.45 10.84
CA THR A 73 7.91 -6.35 10.26
C THR A 73 8.31 -7.67 9.61
N SER A 74 8.96 -7.61 8.45
CA SER A 74 9.49 -8.77 7.74
C SER A 74 10.94 -8.55 7.33
N ARG A 75 11.77 -9.56 7.49
CA ARG A 75 13.11 -9.62 6.89
C ARG A 75 13.02 -10.35 5.57
N ARG A 76 13.66 -9.82 4.54
CA ARG A 76 13.66 -10.38 3.19
C ARG A 76 15.08 -10.62 2.69
N THR A 77 15.23 -11.65 1.87
CA THR A 77 16.42 -11.91 1.06
C THR A 77 16.04 -11.73 -0.41
N LEU A 78 16.81 -10.92 -1.13
CA LEU A 78 16.59 -10.58 -2.52
C LEU A 78 17.74 -11.17 -3.34
N ASP A 79 17.42 -12.17 -4.15
CA ASP A 79 18.35 -12.80 -5.08
C ASP A 79 17.89 -12.49 -6.50
N SER A 80 18.48 -11.45 -7.10
CA SER A 80 18.13 -10.99 -8.45
C SER A 80 18.69 -11.87 -9.55
N GLU A 81 19.76 -12.64 -9.27
CA GLU A 81 20.34 -13.57 -10.24
C GLU A 81 19.54 -14.88 -10.30
N GLY A 82 19.19 -15.43 -9.14
CA GLY A 82 18.36 -16.63 -9.01
C GLY A 82 16.84 -16.36 -9.06
N LEU A 83 16.44 -15.09 -9.14
CA LEU A 83 15.04 -14.61 -9.20
C LEU A 83 14.18 -15.14 -8.05
N ARG A 84 14.70 -14.97 -6.83
CA ARG A 84 14.09 -15.43 -5.58
C ARG A 84 13.94 -14.32 -4.58
N VAL A 85 12.81 -14.34 -3.87
CA VAL A 85 12.58 -13.46 -2.72
C VAL A 85 12.20 -14.33 -1.53
N GLY A 86 13.13 -14.51 -0.59
CA GLY A 86 12.83 -15.09 0.71
C GLY A 86 12.23 -14.03 1.64
N PHE A 87 11.35 -14.43 2.54
CA PHE A 87 10.81 -13.54 3.57
C PHE A 87 10.51 -14.28 4.88
N ARG A 88 10.68 -13.58 6.00
CA ARG A 88 10.35 -14.04 7.36
C ARG A 88 9.74 -12.92 8.18
N GLN A 89 8.54 -13.14 8.71
CA GLN A 89 7.90 -12.20 9.64
C GLN A 89 8.64 -12.23 10.99
N GLU A 90 9.06 -11.06 11.47
CA GLU A 90 9.74 -10.92 12.76
C GLU A 90 8.73 -10.91 13.92
N ASP A 91 7.58 -10.27 13.72
CA ASP A 91 6.56 -10.01 14.76
C ASP A 91 5.29 -10.85 14.49
N SER A 92 5.42 -12.18 14.46
CA SER A 92 4.26 -13.08 14.28
C SER A 92 3.30 -12.97 15.47
N ALA A 93 1.99 -12.96 15.21
CA ALA A 93 0.95 -12.94 16.24
C ALA A 93 0.22 -14.29 16.31
N PRO A 94 -0.23 -14.72 17.50
CA PRO A 94 -1.04 -15.93 17.65
C PRO A 94 -2.20 -15.98 16.63
N PRO A 95 -2.46 -17.14 16.02
CA PRO A 95 -1.91 -18.46 16.38
C PRO A 95 -0.53 -18.78 15.79
N LEU A 96 0.09 -17.86 15.03
CA LEU A 96 1.39 -18.08 14.40
C LEU A 96 2.53 -17.81 15.39
N ALA A 97 3.42 -18.79 15.56
CA ALA A 97 4.69 -18.61 16.27
C ALA A 97 5.80 -18.14 15.32
N ALA A 98 5.79 -18.62 14.07
CA ALA A 98 6.66 -18.15 13.00
C ALA A 98 5.93 -18.25 11.66
N MET A 99 6.24 -17.34 10.76
CA MET A 99 5.72 -17.30 9.39
C MET A 99 6.77 -16.78 8.42
N GLY A 100 6.85 -17.38 7.25
CA GLY A 100 7.49 -16.76 6.10
C GLY A 100 7.39 -17.65 4.88
N GLY A 101 8.31 -17.48 3.95
CA GLY A 101 8.21 -18.15 2.68
C GLY A 101 9.24 -17.71 1.66
N GLU A 102 9.00 -18.09 0.41
CA GLU A 102 9.84 -17.76 -0.72
C GLU A 102 9.00 -17.60 -1.99
N TRP A 103 9.26 -16.54 -2.73
CA TRP A 103 8.87 -16.42 -4.14
C TRP A 103 9.99 -16.94 -5.03
N ARG A 104 9.63 -17.68 -6.07
CA ARG A 104 10.56 -18.19 -7.09
C ARG A 104 9.95 -17.97 -8.47
N PHE A 105 10.75 -17.45 -9.40
CA PHE A 105 10.34 -17.25 -10.79
C PHE A 105 11.30 -18.00 -11.71
N THR A 106 10.78 -18.98 -12.45
CA THR A 106 11.57 -19.80 -13.36
C THR A 106 10.99 -19.78 -14.76
N GLU A 107 11.84 -19.68 -15.76
CA GLU A 107 11.45 -19.82 -17.17
C GLU A 107 10.96 -21.26 -17.45
N GLU A 108 9.81 -21.39 -18.10
CA GLU A 108 9.23 -22.66 -18.54
C GLU A 108 8.75 -22.53 -20.01
N GLY A 109 9.70 -22.59 -20.94
CA GLY A 109 9.43 -22.36 -22.36
C GLY A 109 9.22 -20.88 -22.63
N GLU A 110 8.09 -20.51 -23.23
CA GLU A 110 7.72 -19.10 -23.45
C GLU A 110 7.02 -18.46 -22.23
N ASP A 111 6.65 -19.27 -21.24
CA ASP A 111 6.00 -18.83 -20.00
C ASP A 111 7.01 -18.70 -18.86
N THR A 112 6.60 -17.98 -17.80
CA THR A 112 7.24 -18.07 -16.49
C THR A 112 6.37 -18.87 -15.53
N ARG A 113 6.98 -19.76 -14.76
CA ARG A 113 6.36 -20.36 -13.58
C ARG A 113 6.72 -19.53 -12.35
N ALA A 114 5.69 -18.94 -11.72
CA ALA A 114 5.80 -18.36 -10.39
C ALA A 114 5.42 -19.39 -9.35
N VAL A 115 6.20 -19.45 -8.26
CA VAL A 115 5.90 -20.24 -7.07
C VAL A 115 5.96 -19.33 -5.84
N LEU A 116 4.91 -19.38 -5.02
CA LEU A 116 4.86 -18.80 -3.69
C LEU A 116 4.79 -19.93 -2.67
N ALA A 117 5.89 -20.17 -1.96
CA ALA A 117 5.98 -21.14 -0.90
C ALA A 117 5.84 -20.45 0.47
N HIS A 118 5.14 -21.10 1.39
CA HIS A 118 5.03 -20.69 2.79
C HIS A 118 5.43 -21.81 3.73
N ASP A 119 5.98 -21.43 4.88
CA ASP A 119 6.12 -22.32 6.03
C ASP A 119 5.83 -21.57 7.33
N TRP A 120 5.26 -22.30 8.28
CA TRP A 120 4.82 -21.74 9.55
C TRP A 120 4.88 -22.72 10.71
N THR A 121 4.92 -22.17 11.92
CA THR A 121 4.71 -22.90 13.17
C THR A 121 3.61 -22.23 13.97
N LEU A 122 2.94 -23.00 14.84
CA LEU A 122 1.83 -22.52 15.66
C LEU A 122 2.28 -22.35 17.10
N THR A 123 1.78 -21.33 17.79
CA THR A 123 2.00 -21.16 19.24
C THR A 123 1.33 -22.28 20.02
N GLU A 124 0.14 -22.70 19.58
CA GLU A 124 -0.63 -23.80 20.15
C GLU A 124 -1.05 -24.77 19.04
N PRO A 125 -0.51 -26.00 19.03
CA PRO A 125 -0.87 -27.00 18.04
C PRO A 125 -2.33 -27.44 18.22
N GLY A 126 -3.05 -27.56 17.12
CA GLY A 126 -4.41 -28.08 17.14
C GLY A 126 -5.00 -28.12 15.74
N ALA A 127 -5.98 -29.00 15.53
CA ALA A 127 -6.63 -29.15 14.23
C ALA A 127 -7.32 -27.84 13.79
N ALA A 128 -7.98 -27.13 14.71
CA ALA A 128 -8.69 -25.89 14.39
C ALA A 128 -7.73 -24.73 14.02
N PRO A 129 -6.69 -24.38 14.83
CA PRO A 129 -5.70 -23.38 14.44
C PRO A 129 -4.98 -23.72 13.14
N HIS A 130 -4.61 -25.00 12.95
CA HIS A 130 -3.95 -25.44 11.71
C HIS A 130 -4.86 -25.24 10.49
N ARG A 131 -6.12 -25.69 10.57
CA ARG A 131 -7.09 -25.51 9.49
C ARG A 131 -7.28 -24.03 9.15
N TRP A 132 -7.45 -23.18 10.17
CA TRP A 132 -7.63 -21.75 9.98
C TRP A 132 -6.44 -21.09 9.28
N VAL A 133 -5.21 -21.43 9.68
CA VAL A 133 -3.99 -20.90 9.03
C VAL A 133 -3.90 -21.37 7.59
N THR A 134 -4.11 -22.67 7.32
CA THR A 134 -4.07 -23.21 5.96
C THR A 134 -5.10 -22.55 5.04
N GLU A 135 -6.36 -22.44 5.47
CA GLU A 135 -7.44 -21.81 4.67
C GLU A 135 -7.19 -20.30 4.45
N THR A 136 -6.57 -19.63 5.42
CA THR A 136 -6.22 -18.20 5.28
C THR A 136 -5.04 -18.02 4.33
N LEU A 137 -3.99 -18.83 4.46
CA LEU A 137 -2.84 -18.81 3.57
C LEU A 137 -3.22 -19.18 2.14
N ASP A 138 -4.09 -20.17 1.95
CA ASP A 138 -4.53 -20.61 0.62
C ASP A 138 -5.22 -19.48 -0.15
N ARG A 139 -6.18 -18.80 0.51
CA ARG A 139 -6.86 -17.64 -0.07
C ARG A 139 -5.92 -16.48 -0.37
N ASN A 140 -5.04 -16.14 0.58
CA ASN A 140 -4.11 -15.03 0.42
C ASN A 140 -3.09 -15.32 -0.69
N SER A 141 -2.49 -16.51 -0.69
CA SER A 141 -1.48 -16.92 -1.68
C SER A 141 -2.07 -16.97 -3.09
N THR A 142 -3.31 -17.46 -3.23
CA THR A 142 -4.03 -17.45 -4.52
C THR A 142 -4.28 -16.02 -5.01
N ALA A 143 -4.69 -15.11 -4.12
CA ALA A 143 -4.90 -13.72 -4.49
C ALA A 143 -3.58 -13.01 -4.85
N GLU A 144 -2.51 -13.23 -4.10
CA GLU A 144 -1.19 -12.64 -4.33
C GLU A 144 -0.58 -13.12 -5.64
N ILE A 145 -0.56 -14.44 -5.90
CA ILE A 145 -0.01 -14.97 -7.15
C ILE A 145 -0.84 -14.54 -8.36
N GLY A 146 -2.16 -14.44 -8.22
CA GLY A 146 -3.04 -13.88 -9.24
C GLY A 146 -2.73 -12.41 -9.53
N ALA A 147 -2.48 -11.60 -8.49
CA ALA A 147 -2.10 -10.21 -8.64
C ALA A 147 -0.73 -10.06 -9.35
N VAL A 148 0.29 -10.82 -8.95
CA VAL A 148 1.61 -10.82 -9.62
C VAL A 148 1.46 -11.22 -11.08
N THR A 149 0.70 -12.26 -11.38
CA THR A 149 0.45 -12.74 -12.74
C THR A 149 -0.17 -11.63 -13.60
N ALA A 150 -1.23 -10.99 -13.10
CA ALA A 150 -1.93 -9.92 -13.83
C ALA A 150 -1.04 -8.68 -14.02
N TRP A 151 -0.29 -8.29 -12.99
CA TRP A 151 0.61 -7.13 -13.08
C TRP A 151 1.78 -7.39 -14.02
N ALA A 152 2.42 -8.55 -13.94
CA ALA A 152 3.55 -8.90 -14.80
C ALA A 152 3.15 -8.89 -16.28
N ALA A 153 2.00 -9.49 -16.63
CA ALA A 153 1.49 -9.46 -17.99
C ALA A 153 1.19 -8.03 -18.47
N ARG A 154 0.52 -7.22 -17.64
CA ARG A 154 0.12 -5.86 -17.99
C ARG A 154 1.33 -4.93 -18.16
N THR A 155 2.29 -4.98 -17.24
CA THR A 155 3.50 -4.15 -17.32
C THR A 155 4.39 -4.58 -18.47
N HIS A 156 4.50 -5.88 -18.73
CA HIS A 156 5.24 -6.37 -19.90
C HIS A 156 4.63 -5.86 -21.21
N ALA A 157 3.31 -5.98 -21.38
CA ALA A 157 2.60 -5.47 -22.55
C ALA A 157 2.73 -3.95 -22.73
N ALA A 158 2.84 -3.19 -21.64
CA ALA A 158 3.01 -1.74 -21.66
C ALA A 158 4.47 -1.28 -21.88
N GLY A 159 5.42 -2.21 -22.06
CA GLY A 159 6.85 -1.89 -22.26
C GLY A 159 7.61 -1.63 -20.96
N GLY A 160 7.10 -2.07 -19.81
CA GLY A 160 7.75 -2.00 -18.51
C GLY A 160 6.81 -1.53 -17.38
N ALA A 161 7.22 -1.77 -16.13
CA ALA A 161 6.45 -1.37 -14.97
C ALA A 161 6.24 0.14 -14.87
N ASP A 162 7.26 0.93 -15.23
CA ASP A 162 7.25 2.39 -15.09
C ASP A 162 6.34 3.11 -16.12
N ALA A 163 5.88 2.39 -17.15
CA ALA A 163 4.89 2.89 -18.09
C ALA A 163 3.49 3.02 -17.44
N LEU A 164 3.19 2.18 -16.45
CA LEU A 164 1.89 2.13 -15.77
C LEU A 164 1.96 2.56 -14.31
N LEU A 165 3.07 2.25 -13.64
CA LEU A 165 3.29 2.47 -12.21
C LEU A 165 4.24 3.65 -12.03
N TYR A 166 3.79 4.72 -11.40
CA TYR A 166 4.64 5.88 -11.15
C TYR A 166 4.28 6.58 -9.84
N SER A 167 5.19 7.44 -9.40
CA SER A 167 4.96 8.30 -8.26
C SER A 167 5.41 9.73 -8.54
N PHE A 168 4.83 10.67 -7.82
CA PHE A 168 5.24 12.07 -7.82
C PHE A 168 4.92 12.71 -6.46
N THR A 169 5.54 13.85 -6.19
CA THR A 169 5.35 14.60 -4.95
C THR A 169 5.17 16.08 -5.24
N ASP A 170 4.33 16.73 -4.45
CA ASP A 170 4.26 18.19 -4.33
C ASP A 170 4.49 18.57 -2.85
N SER A 171 5.25 19.63 -2.60
CA SER A 171 5.57 20.08 -1.23
C SER A 171 5.12 21.52 -1.00
N LEU A 172 4.64 21.81 0.21
CA LEU A 172 4.27 23.15 0.65
C LEU A 172 4.82 23.40 2.06
N ASP A 173 5.40 24.58 2.26
CA ASP A 173 5.78 25.06 3.58
C ASP A 173 4.62 25.83 4.20
N ILE A 174 4.33 25.52 5.45
CA ILE A 174 3.24 26.09 6.24
C ILE A 174 3.85 26.69 7.50
N ALA A 175 3.56 27.97 7.78
CA ALA A 175 4.04 28.67 8.97
C ALA A 175 3.24 28.28 10.23
N ALA A 176 3.13 26.98 10.50
CA ALA A 176 2.50 26.43 11.68
C ALA A 176 3.21 25.14 12.15
N PRO A 177 3.10 24.81 13.45
CA PRO A 177 3.64 23.56 13.99
C PRO A 177 3.06 22.31 13.33
N ALA A 178 3.89 21.27 13.18
CA ALA A 178 3.48 20.02 12.53
C ALA A 178 2.24 19.36 13.18
N PRO A 179 2.05 19.38 14.51
CA PRO A 179 0.83 18.87 15.13
C PRO A 179 -0.45 19.55 14.65
N ASP A 180 -0.44 20.86 14.42
CA ASP A 180 -1.64 21.62 14.02
C ASP A 180 -1.98 21.34 12.55
N VAL A 181 -0.95 21.30 11.70
CA VAL A 181 -1.10 20.93 10.28
C VAL A 181 -1.57 19.47 10.16
N TYR A 182 -1.02 18.57 10.97
CA TYR A 182 -1.46 17.18 11.04
C TYR A 182 -2.93 17.09 11.44
N ALA A 183 -3.34 17.78 12.51
CA ALA A 183 -4.72 17.78 13.00
C ALA A 183 -5.73 18.25 11.93
N PHE A 184 -5.34 19.17 11.05
CA PHE A 184 -6.18 19.56 9.91
C PHE A 184 -6.38 18.41 8.91
N LEU A 185 -5.31 17.72 8.53
CA LEU A 185 -5.35 16.63 7.54
C LEU A 185 -6.02 15.37 8.10
N ASP A 186 -5.81 15.12 9.39
CA ASP A 186 -6.31 13.97 10.14
C ASP A 186 -7.83 14.07 10.38
N ALA A 187 -8.34 15.26 10.73
CA ALA A 187 -9.77 15.52 10.96
C ALA A 187 -10.58 15.65 9.64
N ALA A 188 -10.64 14.57 8.87
CA ALA A 188 -11.33 14.54 7.57
C ALA A 188 -12.86 14.67 7.68
N ASP A 189 -13.44 14.31 8.82
CA ASP A 189 -14.84 14.58 9.16
C ASP A 189 -15.19 16.07 9.10
N GLN A 190 -14.20 16.95 9.31
CA GLN A 190 -14.37 18.41 9.27
C GLN A 190 -14.10 19.01 7.88
N TRP A 191 -13.64 18.21 6.92
CA TRP A 191 -13.34 18.69 5.57
C TRP A 191 -14.54 19.31 4.84
N PRO A 192 -15.81 18.86 4.98
CA PRO A 192 -16.93 19.55 4.35
C PRO A 192 -17.09 21.03 4.78
N ALA A 193 -16.65 21.39 5.98
CA ALA A 193 -16.66 22.77 6.47
C ALA A 193 -15.39 23.54 6.11
N ARG A 194 -14.30 22.85 5.76
CA ARG A 194 -12.95 23.43 5.56
C ARG A 194 -12.50 23.46 4.10
N LEU A 195 -13.05 22.58 3.26
CA LEU A 195 -12.67 22.37 1.87
C LEU A 195 -13.89 22.58 0.96
N PRO A 196 -13.97 23.70 0.20
CA PRO A 196 -15.15 24.01 -0.62
C PRO A 196 -15.54 22.96 -1.67
N HIS A 197 -14.58 22.14 -2.11
CA HIS A 197 -14.80 21.09 -3.11
C HIS A 197 -15.30 19.76 -2.50
N VAL A 198 -15.37 19.65 -1.16
CA VAL A 198 -15.84 18.45 -0.46
C VAL A 198 -17.28 18.66 -0.02
N SER A 199 -18.21 17.91 -0.61
CA SER A 199 -19.64 18.05 -0.30
C SER A 199 -20.08 17.19 0.88
N ARG A 200 -19.49 16.01 1.04
CA ARG A 200 -19.86 15.05 2.10
C ARG A 200 -18.69 14.16 2.47
N VAL A 201 -18.62 13.83 3.76
CA VAL A 201 -17.71 12.82 4.31
C VAL A 201 -18.49 11.85 5.20
N ALA A 202 -18.20 10.56 5.06
CA ALA A 202 -18.49 9.55 6.08
C ALA A 202 -17.14 9.00 6.56
N PHE A 203 -16.92 9.08 7.87
CA PHE A 203 -15.60 8.87 8.46
C PHE A 203 -15.72 8.04 9.75
N THR A 204 -14.93 6.98 9.84
CA THR A 204 -14.78 6.20 11.07
C THR A 204 -13.30 6.01 11.38
N THR A 205 -12.97 5.99 12.66
CA THR A 205 -11.60 5.80 13.14
C THR A 205 -11.52 4.64 14.12
N THR A 206 -10.41 3.93 14.08
CA THR A 206 -10.00 2.94 15.08
C THR A 206 -8.65 3.40 15.65
N PRO A 207 -8.56 3.64 16.97
CA PRO A 207 -7.34 4.14 17.59
C PRO A 207 -6.12 3.27 17.31
N ALA A 208 -4.93 3.89 17.37
CA ALA A 208 -3.67 3.18 17.24
C ALA A 208 -3.51 2.09 18.30
N THR A 209 -3.11 0.89 17.88
CA THR A 209 -2.82 -0.24 18.76
C THR A 209 -1.50 -0.91 18.36
N PRO A 210 -0.94 -1.79 19.19
CA PRO A 210 0.19 -2.64 18.76
C PRO A 210 -0.14 -3.49 17.52
N LEU A 211 -1.41 -3.89 17.35
CA LEU A 211 -1.84 -4.70 16.19
C LEU A 211 -1.68 -3.95 14.87
N THR A 212 -1.89 -2.63 14.87
CA THR A 212 -1.73 -1.75 13.70
C THR A 212 -0.33 -1.15 13.62
N ALA A 213 0.63 -1.69 14.39
CA ALA A 213 1.98 -1.16 14.54
C ALA A 213 2.00 0.36 14.82
N GLY A 214 1.10 0.84 15.68
CA GLY A 214 1.03 2.23 16.11
C GLY A 214 0.34 3.19 15.15
N ALA A 215 -0.27 2.70 14.06
CA ALA A 215 -1.08 3.52 13.17
C ALA A 215 -2.53 3.61 13.67
N GLU A 216 -3.10 4.81 13.71
CA GLU A 216 -4.56 4.98 13.73
C GLU A 216 -5.13 4.56 12.37
N VAL A 217 -6.23 3.82 12.35
CA VAL A 217 -6.87 3.36 11.11
C VAL A 217 -8.12 4.18 10.87
N GLN A 218 -8.25 4.73 9.67
CA GLN A 218 -9.38 5.58 9.31
C GLN A 218 -10.03 5.08 8.03
N HIS A 219 -11.35 4.95 8.02
CA HIS A 219 -12.11 4.69 6.82
C HIS A 219 -12.78 5.98 6.39
N LEU A 220 -12.43 6.43 5.18
CA LEU A 220 -12.91 7.69 4.62
C LEU A 220 -13.66 7.40 3.33
N GLU A 221 -14.96 7.67 3.34
CA GLU A 221 -15.77 7.87 2.15
C GLU A 221 -15.99 9.38 1.97
N MET A 222 -15.69 9.90 0.79
CA MET A 222 -15.77 11.32 0.49
C MET A 222 -16.40 11.53 -0.88
N GLU A 223 -17.36 12.44 -0.94
CA GLU A 223 -17.89 13.00 -2.18
C GLU A 223 -17.22 14.35 -2.45
N THR A 224 -16.64 14.48 -3.64
CA THR A 224 -16.07 15.73 -4.13
C THR A 224 -16.87 16.25 -5.32
N ARG A 225 -16.92 17.57 -5.47
CA ARG A 225 -17.54 18.23 -6.61
C ARG A 225 -16.46 18.79 -7.53
N ALA A 226 -16.48 18.36 -8.79
CA ALA A 226 -15.67 18.96 -9.84
C ALA A 226 -16.28 20.30 -10.30
N ASP A 227 -15.48 21.11 -10.98
CA ASP A 227 -15.89 22.46 -11.44
C ASP A 227 -17.04 22.39 -12.46
N ASP A 228 -17.16 21.28 -13.19
CA ASP A 228 -18.28 20.99 -14.11
C ASP A 228 -19.57 20.52 -13.40
N GLY A 229 -19.56 20.46 -12.06
CA GLY A 229 -20.67 20.04 -11.22
C GLY A 229 -20.77 18.53 -10.99
N THR A 230 -19.93 17.72 -11.65
CA THR A 230 -19.86 16.26 -11.47
C THR A 230 -19.48 15.92 -10.04
N ARG A 231 -20.09 14.85 -9.51
CA ARG A 231 -19.80 14.32 -8.18
C ARG A 231 -18.95 13.07 -8.31
N HIS A 232 -17.87 13.02 -7.54
CA HIS A 232 -17.00 11.86 -7.47
C HIS A 232 -17.00 11.30 -6.06
N LEU A 233 -17.51 10.07 -5.93
CA LEU A 233 -17.40 9.29 -4.71
C LEU A 233 -16.06 8.57 -4.69
N THR A 234 -15.31 8.77 -3.61
CA THR A 234 -14.05 8.06 -3.36
C THR A 234 -14.12 7.39 -2.01
N ARG A 235 -13.53 6.20 -1.89
CA ARG A 235 -13.33 5.51 -0.63
C ARG A 235 -11.86 5.24 -0.44
N SER A 236 -11.38 5.41 0.79
CA SER A 236 -10.00 5.14 1.16
C SER A 236 -9.88 4.62 2.58
N ILE A 237 -8.81 3.87 2.81
CA ILE A 237 -8.33 3.56 4.15
C ILE A 237 -7.08 4.38 4.37
N ARG A 238 -7.00 5.06 5.52
CA ARG A 238 -5.86 5.87 5.92
C ARG A 238 -5.20 5.32 7.18
N LEU A 239 -3.89 5.49 7.27
CA LEU A 239 -3.04 5.13 8.39
C LEU A 239 -2.40 6.41 8.95
N GLY A 240 -2.85 6.82 10.12
CA GLY A 240 -2.40 8.03 10.81
C GLY A 240 -1.27 7.73 11.78
N PHE A 241 -0.14 8.41 11.62
CA PHE A 241 0.99 8.43 12.54
C PHE A 241 1.14 9.86 13.06
N ALA A 242 0.59 10.08 14.26
CA ALA A 242 0.38 11.40 14.85
C ALA A 242 1.55 12.36 14.65
N GLY A 243 1.25 13.55 14.10
CA GLY A 243 2.20 14.64 13.90
C GLY A 243 3.27 14.42 12.83
N ARG A 244 3.31 13.26 12.16
CA ARG A 244 4.41 12.90 11.26
C ARG A 244 3.96 12.47 9.86
N LEU A 245 2.99 11.58 9.78
CA LEU A 245 2.68 10.91 8.51
C LEU A 245 1.22 10.48 8.48
N LEU A 246 0.53 10.77 7.38
CA LEU A 246 -0.78 10.22 7.07
C LEU A 246 -0.71 9.50 5.73
N VAL A 247 -0.78 8.17 5.72
CA VAL A 247 -0.79 7.36 4.48
C VAL A 247 -2.21 7.01 4.12
N TYR A 248 -2.52 6.85 2.85
CA TYR A 248 -3.82 6.37 2.40
C TYR A 248 -3.73 5.48 1.18
N LYS A 249 -4.72 4.61 1.03
CA LYS A 249 -4.99 3.84 -0.19
C LYS A 249 -6.45 3.98 -0.56
N GLN A 250 -6.73 4.32 -1.81
CA GLN A 250 -8.10 4.31 -2.33
C GLN A 250 -8.57 2.89 -2.60
N THR A 251 -9.76 2.56 -2.09
CA THR A 251 -10.46 1.28 -2.28
C THR A 251 -11.59 1.39 -3.29
N THR A 252 -12.03 2.60 -3.62
CA THR A 252 -12.88 2.89 -4.78
C THR A 252 -12.16 3.95 -5.61
N LEU A 253 -11.76 3.54 -6.82
CA LEU A 253 -10.86 4.30 -7.70
C LEU A 253 -11.66 5.00 -8.81
N PRO A 254 -11.34 6.25 -9.15
CA PRO A 254 -11.84 6.86 -10.36
C PRO A 254 -11.13 6.26 -11.59
N ALA A 255 -11.84 6.15 -12.72
CA ALA A 255 -11.19 5.85 -13.99
C ALA A 255 -10.18 6.95 -14.37
N PRO A 256 -9.02 6.61 -14.95
CA PRO A 256 -8.59 5.28 -15.43
C PRO A 256 -7.57 4.63 -14.49
N LEU A 257 -7.80 4.62 -13.17
CA LEU A 257 -6.81 4.10 -12.21
C LEU A 257 -7.09 2.64 -11.85
N LEU A 258 -6.06 1.79 -11.94
CA LEU A 258 -6.03 0.45 -11.33
C LEU A 258 -5.56 0.48 -9.88
N GLY A 259 -4.89 1.56 -9.46
CA GLY A 259 -4.39 1.72 -8.11
C GLY A 259 -4.05 3.17 -7.80
N HIS A 260 -4.35 3.59 -6.59
CA HIS A 260 -3.95 4.89 -6.07
C HIS A 260 -3.70 4.80 -4.57
N ALA A 261 -2.47 5.11 -4.18
CA ALA A 261 -2.06 5.28 -2.81
C ALA A 261 -1.32 6.60 -2.67
N GLY A 262 -1.29 7.19 -1.49
CA GLY A 262 -0.56 8.41 -1.27
C GLY A 262 -0.24 8.63 0.19
N SER A 263 0.46 9.73 0.47
CA SER A 263 0.83 10.08 1.83
C SER A 263 1.04 11.58 1.98
N TRP A 264 0.78 12.08 3.18
CA TRP A 264 1.16 13.41 3.63
C TRP A 264 2.23 13.24 4.69
N ALA A 265 3.49 13.54 4.33
CA ALA A 265 4.60 13.53 5.27
C ALA A 265 4.84 14.94 5.80
N LEU A 266 4.97 15.08 7.12
CA LEU A 266 5.18 16.36 7.79
C LEU A 266 6.58 16.39 8.39
N GLU A 267 7.35 17.38 7.97
CA GLU A 267 8.72 17.62 8.44
C GLU A 267 8.78 18.99 9.13
N PRO A 268 9.02 19.04 10.46
CA PRO A 268 9.24 20.29 11.16
C PRO A 268 10.43 21.06 10.57
N LEU A 269 10.25 22.35 10.32
CA LEU A 269 11.28 23.24 9.81
C LEU A 269 11.92 24.06 10.94
N PRO A 270 13.19 24.49 10.79
CA PRO A 270 13.75 25.54 11.62
C PRO A 270 12.84 26.77 11.62
N GLY A 271 12.57 27.36 12.78
CA GLY A 271 11.66 28.50 12.92
C GLY A 271 10.21 28.14 13.22
N GLY A 272 9.89 26.86 13.45
CA GLY A 272 8.59 26.42 13.96
C GLY A 272 7.51 26.17 12.90
N GLY A 273 7.84 26.33 11.63
CA GLY A 273 6.99 25.92 10.51
C GLY A 273 7.09 24.43 10.19
N THR A 274 6.36 23.99 9.17
CA THR A 274 6.31 22.59 8.72
C THR A 274 6.35 22.51 7.21
N ARG A 275 7.19 21.64 6.66
CA ARG A 275 7.11 21.22 5.26
C ARG A 275 6.20 20.00 5.17
N VAL A 276 5.11 20.14 4.41
CA VAL A 276 4.25 19.02 4.07
C VAL A 276 4.60 18.53 2.67
N THR A 277 4.89 17.24 2.53
CA THR A 277 5.11 16.59 1.24
C THR A 277 3.97 15.63 0.95
N ALA A 278 3.15 15.97 -0.05
CA ALA A 278 2.10 15.13 -0.58
C ALA A 278 2.68 14.20 -1.65
N ARG A 279 2.63 12.89 -1.42
CA ARG A 279 3.06 11.87 -2.39
C ARG A 279 1.84 11.17 -2.97
N HIS A 280 1.88 10.95 -4.27
CA HIS A 280 0.96 10.06 -4.97
C HIS A 280 1.73 8.91 -5.60
N ARG A 281 1.17 7.72 -5.49
CA ARG A 281 1.56 6.52 -6.23
C ARG A 281 0.35 6.10 -7.05
N VAL A 282 0.55 5.88 -8.34
CA VAL A 282 -0.52 5.67 -9.30
C VAL A 282 -0.21 4.44 -10.14
N ALA A 283 -1.24 3.64 -10.40
CA ALA A 283 -1.24 2.63 -11.43
C ALA A 283 -2.34 2.94 -12.46
N LEU A 284 -1.95 3.14 -13.72
CA LEU A 284 -2.88 3.40 -14.81
C LEU A 284 -3.46 2.11 -15.40
N ASP A 285 -4.73 2.19 -15.77
CA ASP A 285 -5.38 1.21 -16.62
C ASP A 285 -5.14 1.56 -18.10
N PRO A 286 -4.27 0.83 -18.83
CA PRO A 286 -4.06 1.11 -20.25
C PRO A 286 -5.34 0.99 -21.08
N ASP A 287 -6.27 0.13 -20.68
CA ASP A 287 -7.49 -0.15 -21.44
C ASP A 287 -8.52 0.97 -21.26
N ALA A 288 -8.59 1.58 -20.07
CA ALA A 288 -9.53 2.66 -19.76
C ALA A 288 -9.03 4.07 -20.15
N VAL A 289 -7.76 4.23 -20.54
CA VAL A 289 -7.17 5.54 -20.85
C VAL A 289 -7.90 6.23 -22.00
N THR A 290 -8.11 5.52 -23.10
CA THR A 290 -8.72 6.12 -24.30
C THR A 290 -10.22 6.39 -24.12
N GLU A 291 -10.92 5.54 -23.35
CA GLU A 291 -12.31 5.79 -22.97
C GLU A 291 -12.43 7.05 -22.11
N ARG A 292 -11.52 7.21 -21.13
CA ARG A 292 -11.61 8.31 -20.17
C ARG A 292 -11.16 9.66 -20.72
N PHE A 293 -10.09 9.67 -21.51
CA PHE A 293 -9.41 10.89 -21.97
C PHE A 293 -9.55 11.15 -23.48
N GLY A 294 -10.17 10.22 -24.21
CA GLY A 294 -10.43 10.35 -25.65
C GLY A 294 -9.51 9.48 -26.49
N ALA A 295 -10.00 9.14 -27.68
CA ALA A 295 -9.29 8.31 -28.65
C ALA A 295 -7.92 8.90 -29.02
N GLY A 296 -6.90 8.04 -29.09
CA GLY A 296 -5.53 8.44 -29.40
C GLY A 296 -4.71 8.96 -28.21
N THR A 297 -5.28 9.04 -27.01
CA THR A 297 -4.52 9.41 -25.80
C THR A 297 -3.47 8.36 -25.49
N THR A 298 -2.20 8.77 -25.40
CA THR A 298 -1.08 7.90 -25.03
C THR A 298 -0.99 7.74 -23.51
N LEU A 299 -0.33 6.68 -23.03
CA LEU A 299 -0.06 6.49 -21.60
C LEU A 299 0.71 7.66 -20.98
N ALA A 300 1.63 8.27 -21.73
CA ALA A 300 2.38 9.45 -21.28
C ALA A 300 1.46 10.66 -21.08
N ALA A 301 0.58 10.96 -22.04
CA ALA A 301 -0.38 12.06 -21.93
C ALA A 301 -1.41 11.81 -20.81
N ALA A 302 -1.84 10.56 -20.64
CA ALA A 302 -2.70 10.16 -19.52
C ALA A 302 -2.01 10.36 -18.16
N ARG A 303 -0.73 9.99 -18.05
CA ARG A 303 0.10 10.21 -16.86
C ARG A 303 0.19 11.69 -16.50
N ASP A 304 0.46 12.55 -17.47
CA ASP A 304 0.54 14.00 -17.24
C ASP A 304 -0.79 14.58 -16.77
N THR A 305 -1.89 14.14 -17.39
CA THR A 305 -3.27 14.53 -17.03
C THR A 305 -3.60 14.09 -15.60
N VAL A 306 -3.36 12.81 -15.27
CA VAL A 306 -3.62 12.26 -13.93
C VAL A 306 -2.74 12.92 -12.87
N ARG A 307 -1.45 13.19 -13.15
CA ARG A 307 -0.62 14.00 -12.26
C ARG A 307 -1.32 15.34 -12.01
N ALA A 308 -1.64 16.10 -13.06
CA ALA A 308 -2.19 17.44 -12.91
C ALA A 308 -3.46 17.47 -12.05
N LEU A 309 -4.37 16.50 -12.25
CA LEU A 309 -5.60 16.36 -11.48
C LEU A 309 -5.33 16.04 -10.00
N LEU A 310 -4.53 15.00 -9.72
CA LEU A 310 -4.25 14.56 -8.35
C LEU A 310 -3.40 15.58 -7.58
N GLY A 311 -2.34 16.10 -8.20
CA GLY A 311 -1.49 17.14 -7.60
C GLY A 311 -2.24 18.46 -7.42
N GLY A 312 -3.13 18.82 -8.35
CA GLY A 312 -4.03 19.97 -8.19
C GLY A 312 -4.97 19.81 -6.99
N ASN A 313 -5.57 18.64 -6.82
CA ASN A 313 -6.40 18.35 -5.65
C ASN A 313 -5.61 18.47 -4.34
N SER A 314 -4.42 17.85 -4.29
CA SER A 314 -3.61 17.87 -3.07
C SER A 314 -3.10 19.25 -2.70
N ARG A 315 -2.68 20.07 -3.67
CA ARG A 315 -2.28 21.46 -3.42
C ARG A 315 -3.44 22.28 -2.83
N ARG A 316 -4.66 22.16 -3.37
CA ARG A 316 -5.84 22.86 -2.81
C ARG A 316 -6.09 22.49 -1.34
N THR A 317 -5.91 21.21 -0.98
CA THR A 317 -6.03 20.77 0.42
C THR A 317 -4.93 21.37 1.30
N LEU A 318 -3.68 21.41 0.83
CA LEU A 318 -2.57 21.99 1.60
C LEU A 318 -2.68 23.50 1.74
N GLU A 319 -3.14 24.21 0.71
CA GLU A 319 -3.40 25.65 0.76
C GLU A 319 -4.51 25.97 1.77
N ALA A 320 -5.56 25.15 1.83
CA ALA A 320 -6.60 25.29 2.86
C ALA A 320 -6.09 24.97 4.27
N ALA A 321 -5.25 23.94 4.42
CA ALA A 321 -4.60 23.62 5.68
C ALA A 321 -3.75 24.80 6.17
N ARG A 322 -2.93 25.36 5.27
CA ARG A 322 -2.10 26.53 5.53
C ARG A 322 -2.93 27.72 6.01
N ALA A 323 -3.95 28.11 5.25
CA ALA A 323 -4.81 29.23 5.61
C ALA A 323 -5.51 29.02 6.96
N HIS A 324 -5.94 27.78 7.25
CA HIS A 324 -6.58 27.43 8.51
C HIS A 324 -5.64 27.55 9.70
N THR A 325 -4.42 27.02 9.60
CA THR A 325 -3.48 26.96 10.72
C THR A 325 -2.77 28.29 10.96
N GLU A 326 -2.42 29.02 9.89
CA GLU A 326 -1.77 30.34 10.03
C GLU A 326 -2.73 31.36 10.66
N ALA A 327 -4.01 31.38 10.26
CA ALA A 327 -5.02 32.25 10.88
C ALA A 327 -5.36 31.88 12.33
N ALA A 328 -5.04 30.66 12.77
CA ALA A 328 -5.21 30.24 14.16
C ALA A 328 -4.04 30.67 15.05
N GLY A 329 -2.82 30.76 14.51
CA GLY A 329 -1.64 31.23 15.22
C GLY A 329 -1.57 32.76 15.39
N GLU A 330 -2.33 33.52 14.61
CA GLU A 330 -2.46 34.98 14.74
C GLU A 330 -3.46 35.41 15.84
N ARG A 331 -4.23 34.48 16.41
CA ARG A 331 -5.21 34.74 17.48
C ARG A 331 -4.68 34.37 18.85
#